data_AF-A0A1M6FE80-F1
#
_entry.id   AF-A0A1M6FE80-F1
#
_cell.length_a   1.000
_cell.length_b   1.000
_cell.length_c   1.000
_cell.angle_alpha   90.00
_cell.angle_beta   90.00
_cell.angle_gamma   90.00
#
_symmetry.space_group_name_H-M   'P 1'
#
loop_
_entity.id
_entity.type
_entity.pdbx_description
1 polymer ?
#
loop_
_entity_poly.entity_id
_entity_poly.type
_entity_poly.pdbx_seq_one_letter_code
_entity_poly.pdbx_strand_id
1 'polypeptide(L)'
;MNNIIKYNKIFANVLGIRISDTTDLDSLIRNEISAWDSLGHISLVTSLEKEFSIRLEPNDIKNFTSYQDGIEILHKHDIEL
;
A
#
# COMPACT_ATOMS: atom_id res chain seq x y z
N MET A 1 2.05 -13.36 -7.73
CA MET A 1 3.44 -13.23 -8.26
C MET A 1 3.75 -11.88 -8.88
N ASN A 2 2.99 -11.35 -9.85
CA ASN A 2 3.25 -9.99 -10.38
C ASN A 2 2.61 -8.88 -9.52
N ASN A 3 1.53 -9.20 -8.82
CA ASN A 3 0.77 -8.25 -8.02
C ASN A 3 1.57 -7.77 -6.80
N ILE A 4 2.25 -8.67 -6.08
CA ILE A 4 3.14 -8.26 -4.98
C ILE A 4 4.25 -7.32 -5.45
N ILE A 5 4.82 -7.55 -6.64
CA ILE A 5 5.86 -6.68 -7.20
C ILE A 5 5.30 -5.28 -7.50
N LYS A 6 4.08 -5.20 -8.04
CA LYS A 6 3.38 -3.92 -8.28
C LYS A 6 3.08 -3.20 -6.96
N TYR A 7 2.56 -3.93 -5.98
CA TYR A 7 2.24 -3.43 -4.66
C TYR A 7 3.47 -2.82 -3.98
N ASN A 8 4.59 -3.56 -3.96
CA ASN A 8 5.86 -3.10 -3.39
C ASN A 8 6.36 -1.82 -4.08
N LYS A 9 6.25 -1.76 -5.41
CA LYS A 9 6.65 -0.57 -6.19
C LYS A 9 5.80 0.64 -5.86
N ILE A 10 4.50 0.49 -5.63
CA ILE A 10 3.62 1.59 -5.22
C ILE A 10 4.08 2.14 -3.88
N PHE A 11 4.32 1.28 -2.90
CA PHE A 11 4.83 1.68 -1.59
C PHE A 11 6.18 2.39 -1.68
N ALA A 12 7.11 1.81 -2.43
CA ALA A 12 8.43 2.39 -2.63
C ALA A 12 8.38 3.78 -3.28
N ASN A 13 7.55 3.95 -4.32
CA ASN A 13 7.43 5.23 -5.00
C ASN A 13 6.74 6.29 -4.15
N VAL A 14 5.65 5.95 -3.46
CA VAL A 14 4.87 6.93 -2.69
C VAL A 14 5.59 7.30 -1.39
N LEU A 15 6.17 6.31 -0.71
CA LEU A 15 6.85 6.51 0.58
C LEU A 15 8.34 6.85 0.42
N GLY A 16 8.85 6.86 -0.81
CA GLY A 16 10.27 7.13 -1.11
C GLY A 16 11.21 6.05 -0.57
N ILE A 17 10.73 4.82 -0.39
CA ILE A 17 11.50 3.70 0.17
C ILE A 17 12.29 3.04 -0.95
N ARG A 18 13.58 2.76 -0.71
CA ARG A 18 14.42 2.01 -1.64
C ARG A 18 14.21 0.51 -1.42
N ILE A 19 13.58 -0.17 -2.38
CA ILE A 19 13.44 -1.64 -2.35
C ILE A 19 14.82 -2.26 -2.52
N SER A 20 15.26 -3.01 -1.52
CA SER A 20 16.46 -3.86 -1.53
C SER A 20 16.09 -5.22 -0.91
N ASP A 21 16.92 -6.25 -1.07
CA ASP A 21 16.68 -7.59 -0.48
C ASP A 21 16.52 -7.59 1.05
N THR A 22 16.98 -6.54 1.72
CA THR A 22 16.89 -6.38 3.18
C THR A 22 15.75 -5.45 3.63
N THR A 23 14.96 -4.92 2.69
CA THR A 23 13.88 -3.99 3.02
C THR A 23 12.67 -4.78 3.53
N ASP A 24 12.42 -4.69 4.83
CA ASP A 24 11.22 -5.24 5.44
C ASP A 24 10.03 -4.32 5.14
N LEU A 25 9.30 -4.63 4.07
CA LEU A 25 8.08 -3.90 3.72
C LEU A 25 6.89 -4.31 4.60
N ASP A 26 6.93 -5.52 5.15
CA ASP A 26 5.83 -6.10 5.92
C ASP A 26 5.64 -5.39 7.27
N SER A 27 6.73 -4.91 7.88
CA SER A 27 6.72 -4.11 9.11
C SER A 27 6.36 -2.64 8.91
N LEU A 28 6.04 -2.19 7.69
CA LEU A 28 5.75 -0.77 7.45
C LEU A 28 4.41 -0.39 8.07
N ILE A 29 4.46 0.50 9.06
CA ILE A 29 3.29 1.13 9.66
C ILE A 29 3.32 2.63 9.42
N ARG A 30 2.14 3.18 9.13
CA ARG A 30 1.92 4.59 8.83
C ARG A 30 2.52 5.52 9.88
N ASN A 31 2.40 5.15 11.15
CA ASN A 31 2.86 5.98 12.27
C ASN A 31 4.38 6.12 12.35
N GLU A 32 5.14 5.21 11.72
CA GLU A 32 6.61 5.23 11.72
C GLU A 32 7.20 5.88 10.46
N ILE A 33 6.36 6.15 9.43
CA ILE A 33 6.83 6.63 8.13
C ILE A 33 6.35 8.05 7.93
N SER A 34 7.28 9.02 8.01
CA SER A 34 6.96 10.44 7.83
C SER A 34 6.37 10.76 6.45
N ALA A 35 6.71 10.00 5.41
CA ALA A 35 6.12 10.14 4.08
C ALA A 35 4.67 9.63 4.01
N TRP A 36 4.24 8.78 4.96
CA TRP A 36 2.88 8.24 5.05
C TRP A 36 1.96 9.15 5.88
N ASP A 37 2.03 10.46 5.65
CA ASP A 37 1.05 11.41 6.18
C ASP A 37 -0.29 11.30 5.41
N SER A 38 -1.20 12.25 5.58
CA SER A 38 -2.48 12.37 4.89
C SER A 38 -2.33 12.38 3.36
N LEU A 39 -1.36 13.12 2.81
CA LEU A 39 -1.13 13.19 1.36
C LEU A 39 -0.50 11.92 0.79
N GLY A 40 0.45 11.32 1.50
CA GLY A 40 1.06 10.05 1.11
C GLY A 40 0.04 8.91 1.17
N HIS A 41 -0.83 8.92 2.18
CA HIS A 41 -1.91 7.96 2.32
C HIS A 41 -2.91 8.04 1.16
N ILE A 42 -3.38 9.24 0.80
CA ILE A 42 -4.25 9.42 -0.37
C ILE A 42 -3.54 8.99 -1.66
N SER A 43 -2.25 9.30 -1.81
CA SER A 43 -1.46 8.91 -2.98
C SER A 43 -1.30 7.39 -3.11
N LEU A 44 -1.13 6.67 -1.99
CA LEU A 44 -1.11 5.20 -1.96
C LEU A 44 -2.44 4.64 -2.42
N VAL A 45 -3.55 5.11 -1.84
CA VAL A 45 -4.90 4.66 -2.19
C VAL A 45 -5.16 4.86 -3.68
N THR A 46 -4.97 6.07 -4.20
CA THR A 46 -5.20 6.35 -5.62
C THR A 46 -4.31 5.51 -6.54
N SER A 47 -3.07 5.24 -6.14
CA SER A 47 -2.16 4.37 -6.91
C SER A 47 -2.64 2.92 -6.92
N LEU A 48 -3.11 2.41 -5.77
CA LEU A 48 -3.68 1.06 -5.66
C LEU A 48 -4.96 0.93 -6.48
N GLU A 49 -5.90 1.87 -6.35
CA GLU A 49 -7.14 1.89 -7.14
C GLU A 49 -6.85 1.84 -8.65
N LYS A 50 -5.87 2.62 -9.11
CA LYS A 50 -5.51 2.68 -10.53
C LYS A 50 -4.79 1.42 -11.02
N GLU A 51 -3.82 0.91 -10.27
CA GLU A 51 -3.02 -0.25 -10.68
C GLU A 51 -3.84 -1.54 -10.66
N PHE A 52 -4.70 -1.69 -9.66
CA PHE A 52 -5.51 -2.88 -9.45
C PHE A 52 -6.94 -2.74 -9.99
N SER A 53 -7.30 -1.57 -10.55
CA SER A 53 -8.66 -1.26 -11.04
C SER A 53 -9.75 -1.52 -9.99
N ILE A 54 -9.45 -1.23 -8.73
CA ILE A 54 -10.36 -1.35 -7.59
C ILE A 54 -10.82 0.03 -7.12
N ARG A 55 -11.83 0.04 -6.25
CA ARG A 55 -12.21 1.23 -5.49
C ARG A 55 -12.19 0.91 -4.02
N LEU A 56 -11.41 1.66 -3.25
CA LEU A 56 -11.37 1.51 -1.81
C LEU A 56 -12.48 2.34 -1.19
N GLU A 57 -13.23 1.75 -0.27
CA GLU A 57 -14.25 2.49 0.46
C GLU A 57 -13.59 3.42 1.50
N PRO A 58 -14.23 4.55 1.87
CA PRO A 58 -13.68 5.46 2.88
C PRO A 58 -13.38 4.78 4.23
N ASN A 59 -14.07 3.68 4.57
CA ASN A 59 -13.74 2.88 5.74
C ASN A 59 -12.44 2.07 5.56
N ASP A 60 -12.22 1.45 4.39
CA ASP A 60 -10.98 0.73 4.11
C ASP A 60 -9.79 1.68 4.08
N ILE A 61 -9.95 2.86 3.46
CA ILE A 61 -8.98 3.95 3.48
C ILE A 61 -8.62 4.32 4.92
N LYS A 62 -9.63 4.54 5.77
CA LYS A 62 -9.40 4.88 7.18
C LYS A 62 -8.67 3.78 7.96
N ASN A 63 -8.96 2.51 7.65
CA ASN A 63 -8.34 1.36 8.29
C ASN A 63 -6.96 1.02 7.70
N PHE A 64 -6.59 1.59 6.56
CA PHE A 64 -5.32 1.33 5.90
C PHE A 64 -4.17 2.07 6.62
N THR A 65 -3.62 1.42 7.63
CA THR A 65 -2.60 2.01 8.52
C THR A 65 -1.27 1.27 8.50
N SER A 66 -1.22 0.11 7.86
CA SER A 66 -0.04 -0.72 7.70
C SER A 66 0.02 -1.31 6.29
N TYR A 67 1.20 -1.79 5.92
CA TYR A 67 1.37 -2.52 4.67
C TYR A 67 0.49 -3.77 4.61
N GLN A 68 0.37 -4.51 5.72
CA GLN A 68 -0.51 -5.67 5.78
C GLN A 68 -2.00 -5.31 5.61
N ASP A 69 -2.46 -4.18 6.16
CA ASP A 69 -3.85 -3.73 5.96
C ASP A 69 -4.18 -3.56 4.47
N GLY A 70 -3.25 -3.01 3.68
CA GLY A 70 -3.47 -2.83 2.25
C GLY A 70 -3.48 -4.15 1.47
N ILE A 71 -2.73 -5.14 1.93
CA ILE A 71 -2.79 -6.53 1.41
C ILE A 71 -4.17 -7.13 1.71
N GLU A 72 -4.66 -7.01 2.94
CA GLU A 72 -5.99 -7.51 3.31
C GLU A 72 -7.11 -6.83 2.50
N ILE A 73 -7.00 -5.52 2.26
CA ILE A 73 -7.95 -4.79 1.41
C ILE A 73 -7.96 -5.37 -0.01
N LEU A 74 -6.78 -5.62 -0.60
CA LEU A 74 -6.68 -6.24 -1.93
C LEU A 74 -7.30 -7.64 -1.96
N HIS A 75 -7.07 -8.46 -0.93
CA HIS A 75 -7.71 -9.78 -0.83
C HIS A 75 -9.23 -9.70 -0.73
N LYS A 76 -9.81 -8.71 -0.03
CA LYS A 76 -11.27 -8.49 -0.02
C LYS A 76 -11.84 -8.18 -1.40
N HIS A 77 -11.02 -7.64 -2.31
CA HIS A 77 -11.37 -7.38 -3.69
C HIS A 77 -11.02 -8.53 -4.65
N ASP A 78 -10.78 -9.74 -4.13
CA ASP A 78 -10.42 -10.94 -4.91
C ASP A 78 -9.04 -10.82 -5.61
N ILE A 79 -8.15 -9.99 -5.08
CA ILE A 79 -6.80 -9.79 -5.63
C ILE A 79 -5.77 -10.53 -4.77
N GLU A 80 -5.18 -11.58 -5.34
CA GLU A 80 -4.05 -12.31 -4.73
C GLU A 80 -2.70 -11.68 -5.12
N LEU A 81 -1.78 -11.60 -4.16
CA LEU A 81 -0.47 -10.93 -4.30
C LEU A 81 0.67 -11.89 -4.67
#